data_AF-A0A944QBI8-F1
#
_entry.id   AF-A0A944QBI8-F1
#
_cell.length_a   1.000
_cell.length_b   1.000
_cell.length_c   1.000
_cell.angle_alpha   90.00
_cell.angle_beta   90.00
_cell.angle_gamma   90.00
#
_symmetry.space_group_name_H-M   'P 1'
#
loop_
_entity.id
_entity.type
_entity.pdbx_description
1 polymer ?
#
loop_
_entity_poly.entity_id
_entity_poly.type
_entity_poly.pdbx_seq_one_letter_code
_entity_poly.pdbx_strand_id
1 'polypeptide(L)'
;MTLQLRNPRRKQPPGRMRLARGTGFLFAVATLACVTGLAATYYYFVRTTTGQFIDESALVEAVAIHGPAGKVTTRFLDWLPTISLVMAAVVVLLVTVIHRRWRAAGIALLACLGANLAAQVLKALLPARPALGVETLELNSLPSGHTTLAASAAAAVFLMASPRWRPLAGFVGGSFAIASGMSTLVNQWHRPADVVAAFLLVGCFMIPAGWLIIRSGSQEWNVWDGFNGHWASARLWIGLPVVLGLVSAAVAVYSLVRIAPLPGREDSTTSYFWAGISLIVIAGYLATVATTSLFAYAARRRDAPRR
;
A
#
# COMPACT_ATOMS: atom_id res chain seq x y z
N MET A 1 -63.89 -25.64 -8.00
CA MET A 1 -63.10 -24.40 -7.88
C MET A 1 -61.75 -24.75 -7.27
N THR A 2 -60.77 -25.09 -8.10
CA THR A 2 -59.46 -25.61 -7.69
C THR A 2 -58.51 -24.46 -7.38
N LEU A 3 -58.15 -24.31 -6.10
CA LEU A 3 -57.16 -23.36 -5.60
C LEU A 3 -55.77 -23.74 -6.14
N GLN A 4 -55.25 -22.94 -7.09
CA GLN A 4 -53.84 -23.01 -7.48
C GLN A 4 -52.96 -22.46 -6.35
N LEU A 5 -52.27 -23.36 -5.65
CA LEU A 5 -51.19 -23.02 -4.73
C LEU A 5 -50.03 -22.40 -5.53
N ARG A 6 -49.91 -21.08 -5.45
CA ARG A 6 -48.80 -20.29 -6.02
C ARG A 6 -47.53 -20.63 -5.23
N ASN A 7 -46.77 -21.60 -5.73
CA ASN A 7 -45.51 -22.05 -5.14
C ASN A 7 -44.50 -20.87 -5.02
N PRO A 8 -44.18 -20.38 -3.81
CA PRO A 8 -43.23 -19.28 -3.67
C PRO A 8 -41.82 -19.85 -3.58
N ARG A 9 -40.90 -19.29 -4.40
CA ARG A 9 -39.45 -19.59 -4.50
C ARG A 9 -39.06 -20.68 -5.50
N ARG A 10 -39.34 -20.47 -6.79
CA ARG A 10 -38.35 -20.86 -7.80
C ARG A 10 -37.08 -20.04 -7.52
N LYS A 11 -36.06 -20.66 -6.92
CA LYS A 11 -34.70 -20.12 -6.91
C LYS A 11 -34.34 -19.86 -8.38
N GLN A 12 -34.24 -18.60 -8.78
CA GLN A 12 -33.74 -18.26 -10.10
C GLN A 12 -32.40 -18.99 -10.31
N PRO A 13 -32.17 -19.62 -11.48
CA PRO A 13 -30.88 -20.24 -11.74
C PRO A 13 -29.80 -19.18 -11.53
N PRO A 14 -28.67 -19.51 -10.88
CA PRO A 14 -27.61 -18.54 -10.62
C PRO A 14 -27.22 -17.90 -11.95
N GLY A 15 -27.43 -16.58 -12.06
CA GLY A 15 -27.08 -15.82 -13.26
C GLY A 15 -25.62 -16.11 -13.62
N ARG A 16 -25.33 -16.24 -14.92
CA ARG A 16 -23.97 -16.55 -15.39
C ARG A 16 -23.00 -15.51 -14.81
N MET A 17 -22.04 -15.95 -14.00
CA MET A 17 -21.03 -15.08 -13.40
C MET A 17 -19.86 -14.93 -14.37
N ARG A 18 -19.58 -13.72 -14.84
CA ARG A 18 -18.42 -13.46 -15.72
C ARG A 18 -17.22 -12.95 -14.93
N LEU A 19 -16.05 -13.52 -15.20
CA LEU A 19 -14.76 -12.92 -14.85
C LEU A 19 -14.46 -11.80 -15.85
N ALA A 20 -13.89 -10.70 -15.37
CA ALA A 20 -13.32 -9.69 -16.25
C ALA A 20 -12.20 -10.32 -17.10
N ARG A 21 -12.28 -10.14 -18.42
CA ARG A 21 -11.26 -10.60 -19.38
C ARG A 21 -9.95 -9.82 -19.14
N GLY A 22 -8.81 -10.46 -19.38
CA GLY A 22 -7.48 -9.82 -19.26
C GLY A 22 -6.97 -9.59 -17.84
N THR A 23 -7.65 -10.09 -16.80
CA THR A 23 -7.23 -9.89 -15.40
C THR A 23 -5.83 -10.40 -15.10
N GLY A 24 -5.41 -11.55 -15.65
CA GLY A 24 -4.04 -12.04 -15.44
C GLY A 24 -2.96 -11.10 -15.95
N PHE A 25 -3.18 -10.53 -17.15
CA PHE A 25 -2.26 -9.56 -17.74
C PHE A 25 -2.15 -8.29 -16.90
N LEU A 26 -3.26 -7.73 -16.42
CA LEU A 26 -3.23 -6.52 -15.58
C LEU A 26 -2.47 -6.74 -14.26
N PHE A 27 -2.64 -7.90 -13.62
CA PHE A 27 -1.88 -8.24 -12.40
C PHE A 27 -0.39 -8.46 -12.68
N ALA A 28 -0.04 -9.04 -13.83
CA ALA A 28 1.35 -9.17 -14.25
C ALA A 28 1.99 -7.81 -14.51
N VAL A 29 1.30 -6.91 -15.24
CA VAL A 29 1.75 -5.54 -15.49
C VAL A 29 1.91 -4.76 -14.18
N ALA A 30 0.95 -4.87 -13.25
CA ALA A 30 1.04 -4.21 -11.96
C ALA A 30 2.21 -4.73 -11.11
N THR A 31 2.44 -6.05 -11.10
CA THR A 31 3.62 -6.65 -10.45
C THR A 31 4.92 -6.16 -11.08
N LEU A 32 4.99 -6.12 -12.42
CA LEU A 32 6.15 -5.62 -13.14
C LEU A 32 6.39 -4.13 -12.86
N ALA A 33 5.34 -3.33 -12.74
CA ALA A 33 5.43 -1.93 -12.34
C ALA A 33 6.02 -1.78 -10.92
N CYS A 34 5.66 -2.67 -9.99
CA CYS A 34 6.28 -2.69 -8.65
C CYS A 34 7.77 -3.05 -8.71
N VAL A 35 8.15 -4.08 -9.48
CA VAL A 35 9.56 -4.51 -9.63
C VAL A 35 10.39 -3.42 -10.28
N THR A 36 9.91 -2.85 -11.38
CA THR A 36 10.59 -1.75 -12.10
C THR A 36 10.67 -0.49 -11.25
N GLY A 37 9.59 -0.13 -10.54
CA GLY A 37 9.59 0.97 -9.58
C GLY A 37 10.60 0.77 -8.45
N LEU A 38 10.74 -0.46 -7.94
CA LEU A 38 11.71 -0.78 -6.89
C LEU A 38 13.14 -0.61 -7.40
N ALA A 39 13.42 -1.13 -8.59
CA ALA A 39 14.72 -0.96 -9.26
C ALA A 39 15.03 0.51 -9.56
N ALA A 40 14.04 1.28 -10.03
CA ALA A 40 14.18 2.71 -10.29
C ALA A 40 14.43 3.51 -9.01
N THR A 41 13.73 3.17 -7.92
CA THR A 41 13.93 3.78 -6.59
C THR A 41 15.36 3.53 -6.11
N TYR A 42 15.82 2.27 -6.20
CA TYR A 42 17.21 1.93 -5.87
C TYR A 42 18.19 2.72 -6.74
N TYR A 43 18.05 2.68 -8.06
CA TYR A 43 18.98 3.36 -8.96
C TYR A 43 19.05 4.86 -8.70
N TYR A 44 17.91 5.55 -8.63
CA TYR A 44 17.89 7.00 -8.45
C TYR A 44 18.40 7.42 -7.07
N PHE A 45 17.84 6.87 -5.98
CA PHE A 45 18.16 7.34 -4.62
C PHE A 45 19.46 6.78 -4.05
N VAL A 46 20.00 5.69 -4.61
CA VAL A 46 21.25 5.05 -4.14
C VAL A 46 22.42 5.32 -5.07
N ARG A 47 22.21 5.35 -6.38
CA ARG A 47 23.31 5.42 -7.37
C ARG A 47 23.55 6.82 -7.92
N THR A 48 22.76 7.83 -7.55
CA THR A 48 22.95 9.21 -7.98
C THR A 48 23.22 10.15 -6.81
N THR A 49 24.08 11.14 -7.00
CA THR A 49 24.40 12.14 -5.97
C THR A 49 23.18 12.96 -5.61
N THR A 50 22.41 13.43 -6.60
CA THR A 50 21.18 14.21 -6.38
C THR A 50 20.14 13.43 -5.58
N GLY A 51 19.91 12.16 -5.93
CA GLY A 51 18.98 11.31 -5.20
C GLY A 51 19.41 11.07 -3.76
N GLN A 52 20.69 10.73 -3.53
CA GLN A 52 21.22 10.57 -2.17
C GLN A 52 21.08 11.86 -1.34
N PHE A 53 21.41 13.01 -1.93
CA PHE A 53 21.35 14.30 -1.26
C PHE A 53 19.91 14.68 -0.86
N ILE A 54 18.93 14.52 -1.75
CA ILE A 54 17.52 14.79 -1.44
C ILE A 54 17.02 13.89 -0.30
N ASP A 55 17.32 12.59 -0.38
CA ASP A 55 16.84 11.56 0.54
C ASP A 55 17.46 11.71 1.94
N GLU A 56 18.75 12.07 2.00
CA GLU A 56 19.46 12.35 3.26
C GLU A 56 19.05 13.70 3.86
N SER A 57 18.93 14.75 3.04
CA SER A 57 18.48 16.07 3.50
C SER A 57 17.09 15.99 4.14
N ALA A 58 16.19 15.18 3.56
CA ALA A 58 14.87 14.95 4.14
C ALA A 58 14.93 14.29 5.54
N LEU A 59 15.92 13.42 5.78
CA LEU A 59 16.14 12.74 7.05
C LEU A 59 16.79 13.67 8.09
N VAL A 60 17.74 14.52 7.66
CA VAL A 60 18.43 15.50 8.52
C VAL A 60 17.47 16.60 8.94
N GLU A 61 16.67 17.15 8.02
CA GLU A 61 15.69 18.19 8.33
C GLU A 61 14.58 17.70 9.28
N ALA A 62 14.35 16.39 9.41
CA ALA A 62 13.40 15.85 10.38
C ALA A 62 13.76 16.23 11.84
N VAL A 63 15.05 16.45 12.17
CA VAL A 63 15.46 16.94 13.50
C VAL A 63 14.83 18.28 13.82
N ALA A 64 14.86 19.20 12.85
CA ALA A 64 14.48 20.60 13.03
C ALA A 64 12.98 20.75 13.36
N ILE A 65 12.16 19.80 12.90
CA ILE A 65 10.72 19.78 13.15
C ILE A 65 10.38 19.16 14.50
N HIS A 66 11.23 18.28 15.06
CA HIS A 66 10.84 17.45 16.21
C HIS A 66 11.44 17.85 17.56
N GLY A 67 12.58 18.55 17.61
CA GLY A 67 13.19 19.00 18.88
C GLY A 67 13.33 17.91 19.98
N PRO A 68 13.71 18.25 21.21
CA PRO A 68 13.79 17.27 22.31
C PRO A 68 12.42 16.82 22.84
N ALA A 69 11.40 17.69 22.80
CA ALA A 69 10.07 17.43 23.35
C ALA A 69 9.18 16.53 22.47
N GLY A 70 9.41 16.47 21.15
CA GLY A 70 8.66 15.61 20.23
C GLY A 70 8.92 14.12 20.39
N LYS A 71 10.09 13.74 20.94
CA LYS A 71 10.51 12.33 21.13
C LYS A 71 9.62 11.53 22.09
N VAL A 72 8.86 12.19 22.96
CA VAL A 72 7.93 11.51 23.90
C VAL A 72 6.62 11.13 23.20
N THR A 73 6.15 11.93 22.24
CA THR A 73 4.93 11.67 21.46
C THR A 73 5.16 10.60 20.38
N THR A 74 6.38 10.46 19.86
CA THR A 74 6.71 9.47 18.83
C THR A 74 6.83 8.03 19.35
N ARG A 75 6.91 7.80 20.66
CA ARG A 75 6.85 6.44 21.24
C ARG A 75 5.59 5.69 20.80
N PHE A 76 4.46 6.36 20.65
CA PHE A 76 3.25 5.71 20.12
C PHE A 76 3.42 5.30 18.64
N LEU A 77 4.10 6.13 17.85
CA LEU A 77 4.38 5.87 16.45
C LEU A 77 5.31 4.67 16.24
N ASP A 78 6.19 4.39 17.21
CA ASP A 78 7.06 3.20 17.24
C ASP A 78 6.25 1.90 17.35
N TRP A 79 5.07 1.95 17.99
CA TRP A 79 4.17 0.80 18.13
C TRP A 79 3.31 0.56 16.90
N LEU A 80 3.25 1.48 15.92
CA LEU A 80 2.39 1.33 14.74
C LEU A 80 2.63 0.01 13.99
N PRO A 81 3.87 -0.41 13.67
CA PRO A 81 4.09 -1.70 13.00
C PRO A 81 3.53 -2.88 13.81
N THR A 82 3.78 -2.90 15.12
CA THR A 82 3.29 -3.95 16.03
C THR A 82 1.76 -3.97 16.11
N ILE A 83 1.14 -2.80 16.28
CA ILE A 83 -0.32 -2.65 16.29
C ILE A 83 -0.90 -3.13 14.96
N SER A 84 -0.28 -2.76 13.84
CA SER A 84 -0.68 -3.22 12.50
C SER A 84 -0.71 -4.74 12.41
N LEU A 85 0.34 -5.39 12.89
CA LEU A 85 0.51 -6.83 12.80
C LEU A 85 -0.53 -7.55 13.66
N VAL A 86 -0.74 -7.09 14.90
CA VAL A 86 -1.75 -7.66 15.80
C VAL A 86 -3.14 -7.48 15.22
N MET A 87 -3.49 -6.28 14.76
CA MET A 87 -4.79 -6.00 14.14
C MET A 87 -5.00 -6.84 12.88
N ALA A 88 -3.99 -6.95 12.02
CA ALA A 88 -4.07 -7.78 10.83
C ALA A 88 -4.21 -9.26 11.17
N ALA A 89 -3.44 -9.78 12.13
CA ALA A 89 -3.54 -11.16 12.58
C ALA A 89 -4.95 -11.48 13.09
N VAL A 90 -5.54 -10.60 13.92
CA VAL A 90 -6.91 -10.75 14.42
C VAL A 90 -7.92 -10.76 13.26
N VAL A 91 -7.86 -9.78 12.36
CA VAL A 91 -8.81 -9.69 11.24
C VAL A 91 -8.67 -10.88 10.29
N VAL A 92 -7.44 -11.25 9.92
CA VAL A 92 -7.19 -12.41 9.04
C VAL A 92 -7.68 -13.69 9.71
N LEU A 93 -7.41 -13.89 11.01
CA LEU A 93 -7.88 -15.06 11.76
C LEU A 93 -9.41 -15.11 11.79
N LEU A 94 -10.08 -14.02 12.16
CA LEU A 94 -11.53 -13.96 12.22
C LEU A 94 -12.16 -14.25 10.85
N VAL A 95 -11.70 -13.61 9.78
CA VAL A 95 -12.21 -13.86 8.42
C VAL A 95 -11.94 -15.30 7.99
N THR A 96 -10.79 -15.85 8.35
CA THR A 96 -10.42 -17.25 8.01
C THR A 96 -11.33 -18.24 8.72
N VAL A 97 -11.59 -18.05 10.01
CA VAL A 97 -12.43 -18.94 10.82
C VAL A 97 -13.89 -18.82 10.41
N ILE A 98 -14.44 -17.61 10.35
CA ILE A 98 -15.85 -17.36 10.04
C ILE A 98 -16.21 -17.82 8.62
N HIS A 99 -15.34 -17.55 7.64
CA HIS A 99 -15.62 -17.86 6.24
C HIS A 99 -14.89 -19.12 5.73
N ARG A 100 -14.21 -19.87 6.62
CA ARG A 100 -13.43 -21.09 6.33
C ARG A 100 -12.44 -20.95 5.17
N ARG A 101 -11.82 -19.76 5.01
CA ARG A 101 -10.95 -19.39 3.87
C ARG A 101 -9.47 -19.75 4.08
N TRP A 102 -9.19 -20.95 4.58
CA TRP A 102 -7.85 -21.42 4.93
C TRP A 102 -6.81 -21.28 3.80
N ARG A 103 -7.20 -21.59 2.56
CA ARG A 103 -6.30 -21.43 1.40
C ARG A 103 -5.93 -19.97 1.13
N ALA A 104 -6.90 -19.06 1.19
CA ALA A 104 -6.65 -17.63 0.97
C ALA A 104 -5.79 -17.04 2.08
N ALA A 105 -6.04 -17.46 3.32
CA ALA A 105 -5.23 -17.09 4.47
C ALA A 105 -3.78 -17.57 4.31
N GLY A 106 -3.57 -18.84 3.93
CA GLY A 106 -2.25 -19.38 3.66
C GLY A 106 -1.50 -18.61 2.57
N ILE A 107 -2.16 -18.28 1.45
CA ILE A 107 -1.55 -17.48 0.38
C ILE A 107 -1.16 -16.08 0.87
N ALA A 108 -2.06 -15.40 1.59
CA ALA A 108 -1.79 -14.06 2.13
C ALA A 108 -0.66 -14.07 3.16
N LEU A 109 -0.62 -15.08 4.04
CA LEU A 109 0.43 -15.26 5.04
C LEU A 109 1.78 -15.53 4.37
N LEU A 110 1.84 -16.45 3.40
CA LEU A 110 3.08 -16.75 2.67
C LEU A 110 3.59 -15.52 1.90
N ALA A 111 2.70 -14.74 1.29
CA ALA A 111 3.09 -13.50 0.62
C ALA A 111 3.60 -12.43 1.59
N CYS A 112 2.95 -12.29 2.75
CA CYS A 112 3.39 -11.40 3.83
C CYS A 112 4.78 -11.80 4.35
N LEU A 113 4.98 -13.08 4.68
CA LEU A 113 6.27 -13.61 5.10
C LEU A 113 7.34 -13.44 4.01
N GLY A 114 6.99 -13.74 2.75
CA GLY A 114 7.86 -13.56 1.60
C GLY A 114 8.33 -12.11 1.44
N ALA A 115 7.44 -11.13 1.57
CA ALA A 115 7.80 -9.71 1.50
C ALA A 115 8.76 -9.30 2.64
N ASN A 116 8.50 -9.75 3.87
CA ASN A 116 9.34 -9.41 5.03
C ASN A 116 10.70 -10.10 4.98
N LEU A 117 10.76 -11.38 4.57
CA LEU A 117 12.01 -12.08 4.34
C LEU A 117 12.80 -11.45 3.19
N ALA A 118 12.13 -11.10 2.09
CA ALA A 118 12.75 -10.40 0.98
C ALA A 118 13.32 -9.04 1.40
N ALA A 119 12.66 -8.30 2.29
CA ALA A 119 13.20 -7.06 2.82
C ALA A 119 14.53 -7.27 3.57
N GLN A 120 14.63 -8.32 4.38
CA GLN A 120 15.87 -8.66 5.09
C GLN A 120 16.96 -9.15 4.13
N VAL A 121 16.59 -9.99 3.16
CA VAL A 121 17.51 -10.49 2.14
C VAL A 121 18.05 -9.34 1.28
N LEU A 122 17.20 -8.40 0.87
CA LEU A 122 17.63 -7.23 0.11
C LEU A 122 18.62 -6.38 0.90
N LYS A 123 18.40 -6.16 2.20
CA LYS A 123 19.38 -5.46 3.05
C LYS A 123 20.72 -6.17 3.10
N ALA A 124 20.71 -7.50 3.17
CA ALA A 124 21.93 -8.31 3.23
C ALA A 124 22.67 -8.40 1.89
N LEU A 125 21.95 -8.41 0.76
CA LEU A 125 22.53 -8.58 -0.57
C LEU A 125 22.90 -7.26 -1.26
N LEU A 126 22.20 -6.17 -0.95
CA LEU A 126 22.45 -4.89 -1.60
C LEU A 126 23.81 -4.34 -1.12
N PRO A 127 24.72 -4.01 -2.05
CA PRO A 127 26.05 -3.52 -1.70
C PRO A 127 25.97 -2.21 -0.91
N ALA A 128 27.04 -1.94 -0.14
CA ALA A 128 27.19 -0.69 0.58
C ALA A 128 26.93 0.51 -0.35
N ARG A 129 26.28 1.56 0.19
CA ARG A 129 25.97 2.77 -0.57
C ARG A 129 27.30 3.34 -1.11
N PRO A 130 27.40 3.64 -2.42
CA PRO A 130 28.61 4.26 -2.94
C PRO A 130 28.80 5.63 -2.28
N ALA A 131 30.01 5.92 -1.83
CA ALA A 131 30.39 7.22 -1.28
C ALA A 131 30.43 8.25 -2.42
N LEU A 132 29.35 9.01 -2.59
CA LEU A 132 29.20 10.02 -3.65
C LEU A 132 29.42 11.45 -3.14
N GLY A 133 30.12 11.61 -2.00
CA GLY A 133 30.36 12.91 -1.36
C GLY A 133 29.19 13.43 -0.52
N VAL A 134 28.20 12.58 -0.20
CA VAL A 134 27.11 12.89 0.73
C VAL A 134 27.36 12.11 2.02
N GLU A 135 27.34 12.77 3.18
CA GLU A 135 27.38 12.07 4.47
C GLU A 135 26.10 11.26 4.64
N THR A 136 26.19 9.95 4.57
CA THR A 136 25.06 9.04 4.73
C THR A 136 25.25 8.20 5.98
N LEU A 137 24.15 7.83 6.67
CA LEU A 137 24.18 6.74 7.65
C LEU A 137 24.96 5.52 7.09
N GLU A 138 25.94 5.01 7.84
CA GLU A 138 26.95 4.03 7.37
C GLU A 138 26.36 2.70 6.86
N LEU A 139 25.13 2.36 7.24
CA LEU A 139 24.51 1.07 6.96
C LEU A 139 23.38 1.17 5.93
N ASN A 140 23.29 0.15 5.07
CA ASN A 140 22.24 0.02 4.08
C ASN A 140 20.86 -0.20 4.75
N SER A 141 19.96 0.78 4.59
CA SER A 141 18.65 0.80 5.24
C SER A 141 17.49 0.38 4.32
N LEU A 142 17.76 0.17 3.03
CA LEU A 142 16.78 -0.18 2.00
C LEU A 142 16.44 -1.68 1.99
N PRO A 143 15.15 -2.07 1.98
CA PRO A 143 13.93 -1.28 2.24
C PRO A 143 13.58 -1.19 3.74
N SER A 144 12.68 -0.27 4.13
CA SER A 144 12.23 -0.14 5.53
C SER A 144 11.49 -1.39 6.02
N GLY A 145 12.01 -2.03 7.08
CA GLY A 145 11.43 -3.26 7.65
C GLY A 145 10.10 -3.00 8.37
N HIS A 146 10.05 -1.96 9.21
CA HIS A 146 8.84 -1.53 9.92
C HIS A 146 7.71 -1.19 8.94
N THR A 147 8.04 -0.45 7.86
CA THR A 147 7.07 -0.13 6.81
C THR A 147 6.63 -1.38 6.06
N THR A 148 7.56 -2.28 5.70
CA THR A 148 7.24 -3.53 5.01
C THR A 148 6.23 -4.35 5.82
N LEU A 149 6.46 -4.47 7.13
CA LEU A 149 5.59 -5.21 8.04
C LEU A 149 4.20 -4.59 8.16
N ALA A 150 4.11 -3.27 8.35
CA ALA A 150 2.82 -2.57 8.41
C ALA A 150 2.05 -2.67 7.08
N ALA A 151 2.73 -2.42 5.95
CA ALA A 151 2.13 -2.47 4.62
C ALA A 151 1.70 -3.89 4.22
N SER A 152 2.51 -4.91 4.51
CA SER A 152 2.14 -6.31 4.22
C SER A 152 0.97 -6.78 5.10
N ALA A 153 0.93 -6.36 6.36
CA ALA A 153 -0.20 -6.62 7.26
C ALA A 153 -1.50 -5.98 6.75
N ALA A 154 -1.45 -4.69 6.38
CA ALA A 154 -2.59 -3.97 5.80
C ALA A 154 -3.06 -4.61 4.48
N ALA A 155 -2.13 -4.97 3.60
CA ALA A 155 -2.44 -5.66 2.35
C ALA A 155 -3.05 -7.05 2.60
N ALA A 156 -2.61 -7.80 3.62
CA ALA A 156 -3.19 -9.09 3.96
C ALA A 156 -4.66 -8.95 4.38
N VAL A 157 -4.98 -7.95 5.20
CA VAL A 157 -6.36 -7.60 5.56
C VAL A 157 -7.18 -7.27 4.32
N PHE A 158 -6.64 -6.45 3.41
CA PHE A 158 -7.30 -6.10 2.15
C PHE A 158 -7.60 -7.33 1.27
N LEU A 159 -6.65 -8.27 1.14
CA LEU A 159 -6.83 -9.50 0.37
C LEU A 159 -7.90 -10.42 0.96
N MET A 160 -8.02 -10.42 2.29
CA MET A 160 -9.02 -11.21 3.02
C MET A 160 -10.40 -10.55 3.01
N ALA A 161 -10.48 -9.22 2.87
CA ALA A 161 -11.72 -8.48 2.79
C ALA A 161 -12.60 -8.94 1.61
N SER A 162 -13.91 -9.04 1.86
CA SER A 162 -14.88 -9.26 0.78
C SER A 162 -14.93 -8.04 -0.15
N PRO A 163 -15.30 -8.21 -1.44
CA PRO A 163 -15.23 -7.13 -2.43
C PRO A 163 -15.92 -5.81 -2.02
N ARG A 164 -17.03 -5.89 -1.28
CA ARG A 164 -17.76 -4.71 -0.76
C ARG A 164 -17.01 -3.92 0.33
N TRP A 165 -16.05 -4.53 1.02
CA TRP A 165 -15.24 -3.88 2.05
C TRP A 165 -13.86 -3.45 1.56
N ARG A 166 -13.45 -3.92 0.37
CA ARG A 166 -12.11 -3.62 -0.18
C ARG A 166 -11.83 -2.11 -0.31
N PRO A 167 -12.77 -1.24 -0.76
CA PRO A 167 -12.47 0.19 -0.84
C PRO A 167 -12.14 0.80 0.53
N LEU A 168 -12.96 0.53 1.56
CA LEU A 168 -12.67 0.97 2.92
C LEU A 168 -11.37 0.35 3.46
N ALA A 169 -11.19 -0.96 3.31
CA ALA A 169 -9.99 -1.65 3.79
C ALA A 169 -8.71 -1.12 3.11
N GLY A 170 -8.80 -0.79 1.83
CA GLY A 170 -7.72 -0.16 1.07
C GLY A 170 -7.40 1.22 1.62
N PHE A 171 -8.40 2.08 1.83
CA PHE A 171 -8.19 3.41 2.40
C PHE A 171 -7.60 3.37 3.81
N VAL A 172 -8.22 2.62 4.72
CA VAL A 172 -7.79 2.54 6.13
C VAL A 172 -6.43 1.87 6.23
N GLY A 173 -6.25 0.71 5.58
CA GLY A 173 -4.98 -0.01 5.57
C GLY A 173 -3.86 0.77 4.89
N GLY A 174 -4.15 1.42 3.76
CA GLY A 174 -3.20 2.29 3.06
C GLY A 174 -2.79 3.50 3.90
N SER A 175 -3.74 4.19 4.53
CA SER A 175 -3.44 5.31 5.42
C SER A 175 -2.62 4.88 6.64
N PHE A 176 -2.90 3.69 7.18
CA PHE A 176 -2.11 3.12 8.26
C PHE A 176 -0.66 2.84 7.83
N ALA A 177 -0.47 2.21 6.66
CA ALA A 177 0.86 1.94 6.12
C ALA A 177 1.65 3.23 5.83
N ILE A 178 0.98 4.27 5.31
CA ILE A 178 1.55 5.61 5.10
C ILE A 178 1.96 6.23 6.44
N ALA A 179 1.09 6.21 7.45
CA ALA A 179 1.40 6.73 8.79
C ALA A 179 2.60 6.02 9.42
N SER A 180 2.68 4.68 9.29
CA SER A 180 3.83 3.91 9.73
C SER A 180 5.11 4.29 8.96
N GLY A 181 5.01 4.53 7.65
CA GLY A 181 6.15 4.99 6.84
C GLY A 181 6.65 6.37 7.25
N MET A 182 5.74 7.34 7.40
CA MET A 182 6.05 8.69 7.87
C MET A 182 6.67 8.67 9.27
N SER A 183 6.19 7.82 10.17
CA SER A 183 6.78 7.60 11.51
C SER A 183 8.28 7.25 11.42
N THR A 184 8.66 6.36 10.49
CA THR A 184 10.07 5.97 10.37
C THR A 184 10.99 7.10 9.87
N LEU A 185 10.45 8.03 9.09
CA LEU A 185 11.17 9.24 8.67
C LEU A 185 11.27 10.24 9.81
N VAL A 186 10.14 10.52 10.47
CA VAL A 186 10.02 11.42 11.62
C VAL A 186 10.95 11.02 12.77
N ASN A 187 11.05 9.71 13.05
CA ASN A 187 11.95 9.17 14.06
C ASN A 187 13.40 9.05 13.61
N GLN A 188 13.72 9.48 12.38
CA GLN A 188 15.06 9.42 11.79
C GLN A 188 15.63 8.00 11.66
N TRP A 189 14.77 7.01 11.48
CA TRP A 189 15.19 5.62 11.31
C TRP A 189 15.42 5.27 9.85
N HIS A 190 14.62 5.85 8.95
CA HIS A 190 14.58 5.49 7.55
C HIS A 190 14.37 6.71 6.66
N ARG A 191 15.04 6.70 5.51
CA ARG A 191 14.89 7.73 4.49
C ARG A 191 13.56 7.57 3.74
N PRO A 192 13.03 8.62 3.09
CA PRO A 192 11.81 8.50 2.29
C PRO A 192 11.85 7.37 1.25
N ALA A 193 12.97 7.19 0.56
CA ALA A 193 13.14 6.13 -0.44
C ALA A 193 13.03 4.71 0.17
N ASP A 194 13.43 4.53 1.44
CA ASP A 194 13.31 3.24 2.15
C ASP A 194 11.85 2.82 2.29
N VAL A 195 10.97 3.79 2.53
CA VAL A 195 9.53 3.61 2.71
C VAL A 195 8.86 3.33 1.36
N VAL A 196 9.23 4.07 0.31
CA VAL A 196 8.73 3.84 -1.06
C VAL A 196 9.13 2.44 -1.56
N ALA A 197 10.39 2.06 -1.35
CA ALA A 197 10.89 0.73 -1.69
C ALA A 197 10.13 -0.38 -0.93
N ALA A 198 9.78 -0.16 0.33
CA ALA A 198 8.97 -1.10 1.10
C ALA A 198 7.56 -1.29 0.49
N PHE A 199 6.86 -0.21 0.12
CA PHE A 199 5.54 -0.33 -0.52
C PHE A 199 5.60 -1.10 -1.85
N LEU A 200 6.62 -0.81 -2.67
CA LEU A 200 6.82 -1.48 -3.95
C LEU A 200 7.16 -2.97 -3.76
N LEU A 201 8.05 -3.28 -2.81
CA LEU A 201 8.39 -4.66 -2.47
C LEU A 201 7.16 -5.44 -1.98
N VAL A 202 6.36 -4.87 -1.08
CA VAL A 202 5.10 -5.49 -0.65
C VAL A 202 4.17 -5.72 -1.85
N GLY A 203 4.08 -4.76 -2.77
CA GLY A 203 3.34 -4.90 -4.03
C GLY A 203 3.78 -6.12 -4.85
N CYS A 204 5.10 -6.36 -4.97
CA CYS A 204 5.66 -7.50 -5.71
C CYS A 204 5.16 -8.87 -5.21
N PHE A 205 4.86 -9.00 -3.91
CA PHE A 205 4.36 -10.25 -3.33
C PHE A 205 2.83 -10.29 -3.24
N MET A 206 2.21 -9.18 -2.82
CA MET A 206 0.79 -9.15 -2.50
C MET A 206 -0.10 -9.08 -3.74
N ILE A 207 0.36 -8.47 -4.85
CA ILE A 207 -0.41 -8.41 -6.09
C ILE A 207 -0.56 -9.81 -6.71
N PRO A 208 0.51 -10.60 -6.94
CA PRO A 208 0.39 -11.99 -7.42
C PRO A 208 -0.42 -12.88 -6.45
N ALA A 209 -0.22 -12.72 -5.15
CA ALA A 209 -0.98 -13.43 -4.13
C ALA A 209 -2.48 -13.15 -4.25
N GLY A 210 -2.87 -11.90 -4.45
CA GLY A 210 -4.25 -11.52 -4.67
C GLY A 210 -4.86 -12.07 -5.95
N TRP A 211 -4.09 -12.13 -7.03
CA TRP A 211 -4.52 -12.82 -8.26
C TRP A 211 -4.83 -14.30 -7.98
N LEU A 212 -3.93 -14.98 -7.25
CA LEU A 212 -4.09 -16.38 -6.89
C LEU A 212 -5.31 -16.60 -5.97
N ILE A 213 -5.53 -15.70 -5.00
CA ILE A 213 -6.70 -15.73 -4.09
C ILE A 213 -8.02 -15.57 -4.87
N ILE A 214 -8.05 -14.65 -5.85
CA ILE A 214 -9.21 -14.43 -6.72
C ILE A 214 -9.51 -15.66 -7.59
N ARG A 215 -8.47 -16.38 -8.02
CA ARG A 215 -8.59 -17.57 -8.88
C ARG A 215 -8.92 -18.86 -8.11
N SER A 216 -8.40 -19.02 -6.90
CA SER A 216 -8.57 -20.22 -6.06
C SER A 216 -9.82 -20.20 -5.17
N GLY A 217 -10.46 -19.04 -5.01
CA GLY A 217 -11.66 -18.87 -4.17
C GLY A 217 -12.96 -19.39 -4.78
N SER A 218 -13.96 -19.63 -3.93
CA SER A 218 -15.32 -19.98 -4.35
C SER A 218 -15.92 -18.88 -5.25
N GLN A 219 -16.70 -19.28 -6.26
CA GLN A 219 -17.24 -18.37 -7.27
C GLN A 219 -18.12 -17.25 -6.66
N GLU A 220 -18.72 -17.49 -5.49
CA GLU A 220 -19.64 -16.57 -4.82
C GLU A 220 -18.96 -15.47 -4.02
N TRP A 221 -17.75 -15.70 -3.46
CA TRP A 221 -17.10 -14.74 -2.56
C TRP A 221 -16.59 -13.48 -3.29
N ASN A 222 -16.09 -13.65 -4.52
CA ASN A 222 -15.53 -12.55 -5.30
C ASN A 222 -16.58 -11.86 -6.19
N VAL A 223 -17.87 -11.98 -5.86
CA VAL A 223 -18.95 -11.30 -6.55
C VAL A 223 -19.16 -9.91 -5.94
N TRP A 224 -19.29 -8.92 -6.81
CA TRP A 224 -19.47 -7.54 -6.40
C TRP A 224 -20.45 -6.82 -7.32
N ASP A 225 -21.46 -6.22 -6.71
CA ASP A 225 -22.52 -5.48 -7.41
C ASP A 225 -22.11 -4.04 -7.78
N GLY A 226 -20.89 -3.62 -7.41
CA GLY A 226 -20.31 -2.32 -7.74
C GLY A 226 -20.22 -1.35 -6.56
N PHE A 227 -19.79 -0.13 -6.87
CA PHE A 227 -19.65 0.95 -5.89
C PHE A 227 -21.03 1.45 -5.41
N ASN A 228 -21.05 2.01 -4.19
CA ASN A 228 -22.21 2.64 -3.54
C ASN A 228 -23.39 1.70 -3.18
N GLY A 229 -23.26 0.38 -3.36
CA GLY A 229 -24.24 -0.59 -2.83
C GLY A 229 -24.15 -0.81 -1.31
N HIS A 230 -23.04 -0.40 -0.68
CA HIS A 230 -22.80 -0.45 0.76
C HIS A 230 -21.90 0.73 1.15
N TRP A 231 -21.99 1.24 2.38
CA TRP A 231 -21.19 2.39 2.82
C TRP A 231 -19.67 2.13 2.72
N ALA A 232 -19.24 0.89 2.99
CA ALA A 232 -17.84 0.46 2.85
C ALA A 232 -17.38 0.31 1.38
N SER A 233 -18.31 0.30 0.41
CA SER A 233 -18.02 0.31 -1.04
C SER A 233 -18.30 1.68 -1.68
N ALA A 234 -18.41 2.75 -0.90
CA ALA A 234 -18.59 4.09 -1.41
C ALA A 234 -17.39 4.53 -2.28
N ARG A 235 -17.65 5.28 -3.36
CA ARG A 235 -16.58 5.88 -4.20
C ARG A 235 -15.69 6.85 -3.43
N LEU A 236 -16.19 7.39 -2.32
CA LEU A 236 -15.44 8.25 -1.41
C LEU A 236 -14.12 7.61 -0.97
N TRP A 237 -14.10 6.30 -0.70
CA TRP A 237 -12.90 5.59 -0.25
C TRP A 237 -11.81 5.47 -1.32
N ILE A 238 -12.13 5.73 -2.59
CA ILE A 238 -11.14 5.88 -3.67
C ILE A 238 -10.84 7.36 -3.92
N GLY A 239 -11.86 8.22 -3.87
CA GLY A 239 -11.70 9.66 -4.08
C GLY A 239 -10.79 10.32 -3.03
N LEU A 240 -10.89 9.92 -1.76
CA LEU A 240 -10.07 10.46 -0.66
C LEU A 240 -8.56 10.26 -0.90
N PRO A 241 -8.05 9.03 -1.13
CA PRO A 241 -6.66 8.82 -1.54
C PRO A 241 -6.20 9.67 -2.73
N VAL A 242 -7.06 9.84 -3.75
CA VAL A 242 -6.71 10.64 -4.93
C VAL A 242 -6.53 12.10 -4.55
N VAL A 243 -7.48 12.68 -3.81
CA VAL A 243 -7.39 14.06 -3.36
C VAL A 243 -6.19 14.27 -2.45
N LEU A 244 -5.99 13.40 -1.47
CA LEU A 244 -4.85 13.48 -0.55
C LEU A 244 -3.51 13.34 -1.29
N GLY A 245 -3.42 12.41 -2.25
CA GLY A 245 -2.25 12.26 -3.11
C GLY A 245 -1.97 13.49 -3.98
N LEU A 246 -3.01 14.13 -4.54
CA LEU A 246 -2.87 15.36 -5.33
C LEU A 246 -2.44 16.55 -4.46
N VAL A 247 -2.99 16.68 -3.25
CA VAL A 247 -2.57 17.69 -2.28
C VAL A 247 -1.10 17.48 -1.91
N SER A 248 -0.69 16.25 -1.63
CA SER A 248 0.73 15.93 -1.39
C SER A 248 1.60 16.20 -2.60
N ALA A 249 1.13 15.95 -3.83
CA ALA A 249 1.87 16.32 -5.04
C ALA A 249 2.07 17.83 -5.15
N ALA A 250 1.05 18.64 -4.82
CA ALA A 250 1.18 20.10 -4.78
C ALA A 250 2.19 20.56 -3.71
N VAL A 251 2.20 19.94 -2.52
CA VAL A 251 3.19 20.20 -1.47
C VAL A 251 4.59 19.82 -1.95
N ALA A 252 4.77 18.65 -2.58
CA ALA A 252 6.05 18.21 -3.13
C ALA A 252 6.58 19.21 -4.18
N VAL A 253 5.73 19.63 -5.12
CA VAL A 253 6.09 20.62 -6.15
C VAL A 253 6.48 21.95 -5.49
N TYR A 254 5.69 22.43 -4.53
CA TYR A 254 6.01 23.66 -3.79
C TYR A 254 7.37 23.56 -3.09
N SER A 255 7.60 22.49 -2.33
CA SER A 255 8.85 22.23 -1.62
C SER A 255 10.06 22.14 -2.57
N LEU A 256 9.94 21.41 -3.67
CA LEU A 256 11.01 21.29 -4.67
C LEU A 256 11.29 22.61 -5.38
N VAL A 257 10.24 23.39 -5.68
CA VAL A 257 10.41 24.74 -6.24
C VAL A 257 11.14 25.62 -5.26
N ARG A 258 10.89 25.53 -3.94
CA ARG A 258 11.61 26.29 -2.90
C ARG A 258 13.09 25.91 -2.78
N ILE A 259 13.45 24.69 -3.17
CA ILE A 259 14.82 24.18 -3.19
C ILE A 259 15.60 24.57 -4.45
N ALA A 260 14.91 24.90 -5.55
CA ALA A 260 15.56 25.18 -6.82
C ALA A 260 16.55 26.37 -6.73
N PRO A 261 17.79 26.23 -7.25
CA PRO A 261 18.84 27.25 -7.14
C PRO A 261 18.48 28.48 -7.98
N LEU A 262 17.85 29.45 -7.32
CA LEU A 262 17.48 30.76 -7.86
C LEU A 262 18.15 31.86 -7.03
N PRO A 263 18.63 32.96 -7.65
CA PRO A 263 19.26 34.05 -6.91
C PRO A 263 18.32 34.64 -5.84
N GLY A 264 18.82 34.79 -4.61
CA GLY A 264 18.07 35.40 -3.50
C GLY A 264 17.19 34.46 -2.66
N ARG A 265 17.34 33.14 -2.81
CA ARG A 265 16.65 32.15 -1.97
C ARG A 265 17.53 31.69 -0.82
N GLU A 266 16.98 31.72 0.39
CA GLU A 266 17.60 31.12 1.58
C GLU A 266 17.69 29.60 1.44
N ASP A 267 18.75 29.01 2.02
CA ASP A 267 18.84 27.57 2.23
C ASP A 267 17.64 27.12 3.07
N SER A 268 16.74 26.38 2.45
CA SER A 268 15.54 25.92 3.13
C SER A 268 15.91 24.97 4.28
N THR A 269 15.31 25.16 5.45
CA THR A 269 15.50 24.30 6.63
C THR A 269 14.53 23.12 6.75
N THR A 270 13.43 23.07 5.97
CA THR A 270 12.38 22.02 6.09
C THR A 270 11.76 21.52 4.77
N SER A 271 12.17 22.05 3.62
CA SER A 271 11.54 21.71 2.34
C SER A 271 11.85 20.29 1.87
N TYR A 272 13.06 19.77 2.14
CA TYR A 272 13.38 18.38 1.80
C TYR A 272 12.57 17.41 2.63
N PHE A 273 12.34 17.70 3.91
CA PHE A 273 11.47 16.92 4.78
C PHE A 273 10.04 16.85 4.23
N TRP A 274 9.45 18.00 3.88
CA TRP A 274 8.09 18.04 3.32
C TRP A 274 7.98 17.36 1.96
N ALA A 275 9.02 17.47 1.12
CA ALA A 275 9.11 16.72 -0.12
C ALA A 275 9.18 15.21 0.13
N GLY A 276 9.95 14.77 1.14
CA GLY A 276 10.07 13.38 1.56
C GLY A 276 8.75 12.79 2.10
N ILE A 277 8.06 13.51 3.01
CA ILE A 277 6.73 13.12 3.50
C ILE A 277 5.74 13.03 2.33
N SER A 278 5.75 14.02 1.44
CA SER A 278 4.86 14.02 0.28
C SER A 278 5.12 12.83 -0.65
N LEU A 279 6.39 12.47 -0.87
CA LEU A 279 6.76 11.28 -1.65
C LEU A 279 6.18 9.99 -1.05
N ILE A 280 6.26 9.82 0.28
CA ILE A 280 5.69 8.68 1.00
C ILE A 280 4.16 8.62 0.78
N VAL A 281 3.48 9.75 0.98
CA VAL A 281 2.01 9.84 0.86
C VAL A 281 1.55 9.57 -0.57
N ILE A 282 2.22 10.16 -1.57
CA ILE A 282 1.93 9.94 -2.99
C ILE A 282 2.10 8.46 -3.34
N ALA A 283 3.24 7.85 -2.98
CA ALA A 283 3.50 6.44 -3.29
C ALA A 283 2.47 5.51 -2.64
N GLY A 284 2.17 5.71 -1.35
CA GLY A 284 1.22 4.88 -0.63
C GLY A 284 -0.22 5.03 -1.14
N TYR A 285 -0.70 6.25 -1.41
CA TYR A 285 -2.05 6.45 -1.93
C TYR A 285 -2.20 6.06 -3.39
N LEU A 286 -1.16 6.25 -4.23
CA LEU A 286 -1.15 5.72 -5.59
C LEU A 286 -1.25 4.19 -5.58
N ALA A 287 -0.47 3.50 -4.73
CA ALA A 287 -0.58 2.06 -4.55
C ALA A 287 -1.97 1.65 -4.06
N THR A 288 -2.55 2.38 -3.11
CA THR A 288 -3.90 2.14 -2.58
C THR A 288 -4.98 2.26 -3.66
N VAL A 289 -4.95 3.32 -4.46
CA VAL A 289 -5.91 3.56 -5.55
C VAL A 289 -5.74 2.52 -6.65
N ALA A 290 -4.50 2.26 -7.08
CA ALA A 290 -4.20 1.30 -8.14
C ALA A 290 -4.65 -0.12 -7.76
N THR A 291 -4.29 -0.59 -6.56
CA THR A 291 -4.69 -1.92 -6.07
C THR A 291 -6.19 -2.02 -5.85
N THR A 292 -6.82 -1.05 -5.20
CA THR A 292 -8.27 -1.06 -5.00
C THR A 292 -9.03 -1.10 -6.33
N SER A 293 -8.58 -0.30 -7.31
CA SER A 293 -9.16 -0.25 -8.66
C SER A 293 -8.94 -1.55 -9.44
N LEU A 294 -7.75 -2.14 -9.34
CA LEU A 294 -7.42 -3.42 -9.98
C LEU A 294 -8.30 -4.55 -9.45
N PHE A 295 -8.48 -4.63 -8.14
CA PHE A 295 -9.33 -5.66 -7.51
C PHE A 295 -10.81 -5.42 -7.73
N ALA A 296 -11.24 -4.16 -7.79
CA ALA A 296 -12.58 -3.75 -8.18
C ALA A 296 -12.91 -4.17 -9.61
N TYR A 297 -11.96 -4.01 -10.54
CA TYR A 297 -12.09 -4.48 -11.93
C TYR A 297 -12.10 -6.01 -12.01
N ALA A 298 -11.27 -6.69 -11.23
CA ALA A 298 -11.15 -8.15 -11.22
C ALA A 298 -12.29 -8.89 -10.49
N ALA A 299 -13.13 -8.17 -9.75
CA ALA A 299 -14.31 -8.74 -9.10
C ALA A 299 -15.33 -9.25 -10.14
N ARG A 300 -15.96 -10.39 -9.85
CA ARG A 300 -17.02 -10.96 -10.69
C ARG A 300 -18.28 -10.09 -10.54
N ARG A 301 -19.00 -9.86 -11.63
CA ARG A 301 -20.31 -9.17 -11.60
C ARG A 301 -21.41 -10.17 -11.90
N ARG A 302 -22.59 -9.96 -11.31
CA ARG A 302 -23.81 -10.69 -11.68
C ARG A 302 -24.31 -10.11 -13.01
N ASP A 303 -24.59 -10.98 -13.99
CA ASP A 303 -25.26 -10.54 -15.21
C ASP A 303 -26.64 -9.95 -14.83
N ALA A 304 -26.98 -8.79 -15.37
CA ALA A 304 -28.35 -8.27 -15.24
C ALA A 304 -29.31 -9.29 -15.87
N PRO A 305 -30.49 -9.56 -15.26
CA PRO A 305 -31.47 -10.43 -15.89
C PRO A 305 -31.80 -9.85 -17.26
N ARG A 306 -31.59 -10.65 -18.32
CA ARG A 306 -32.05 -10.31 -19.67
C ARG A 306 -33.56 -10.07 -19.55
N ARG A 307 -33.99 -8.83 -19.80
CA ARG A 307 -35.40 -8.48 -19.94
C ARG A 307 -35.93 -9.07 -21.24
#